data_AF-A0A4Q3SGJ6-F1
#
_entry.id   AF-A0A4Q3SGJ6-F1
#
_cell.length_a   1.000
_cell.length_b   1.000
_cell.length_c   1.000
_cell.angle_alpha   90.00
_cell.angle_beta   90.00
_cell.angle_gamma   90.00
#
_symmetry.space_group_name_H-M   'P 1'
#
loop_
_entity.id
_entity.type
_entity.pdbx_description
1 polymer ?
#
loop_
_entity_poly.entity_id
_entity_poly.type
_entity_poly.pdbx_seq_one_letter_code
_entity_poly.pdbx_strand_id
1 'polypeptide(L)'
;MEPTNIEAPDYFHKVVDCQWACPAHTPVPEYIRLIAQGRHADAYMVNWKSNVFPGILGRTCDRPCEPACRRGRVDEEPVAICRLKRVAADNKGDVK
;
A
#
# COMPACT_ATOMS: atom_id res chain seq x y z
N MET A 1 -8.00 25.00 -2.71
CA MET A 1 -8.26 23.54 -2.70
C MET A 1 -9.69 23.38 -2.22
N GLU A 2 -10.57 22.79 -3.03
CA GLU A 2 -11.97 22.65 -2.64
C GLU A 2 -12.13 21.68 -1.46
N PRO A 3 -13.06 21.94 -0.52
CA PRO A 3 -13.33 21.02 0.58
C PRO A 3 -13.88 19.69 0.08
N THR A 4 -13.43 18.62 0.73
CA THR A 4 -13.84 17.25 0.46
C THR A 4 -15.33 17.04 0.77
N ASN A 5 -16.15 16.70 -0.23
CA ASN A 5 -17.56 16.34 -0.01
C ASN A 5 -17.66 15.01 0.76
N ILE A 6 -18.34 15.04 1.92
CA ILE A 6 -18.47 13.92 2.86
C ILE A 6 -19.83 13.18 2.78
N GLU A 7 -20.73 13.60 1.89
CA GLU A 7 -22.10 13.06 1.80
C GLU A 7 -22.16 11.65 1.17
N ALA A 8 -21.14 11.25 0.41
CA ALA A 8 -21.04 9.94 -0.23
C ALA A 8 -19.85 9.14 0.35
N PRO A 9 -20.07 8.11 1.19
CA PRO A 9 -18.99 7.35 1.85
C PRO A 9 -18.00 6.70 0.88
N ASP A 10 -18.47 6.33 -0.31
CA ASP A 10 -17.64 5.77 -1.40
C ASP A 10 -16.55 6.73 -1.85
N TYR A 11 -16.75 8.03 -1.66
CA TYR A 11 -15.74 9.05 -1.90
C TYR A 11 -14.47 8.75 -1.10
N PHE A 12 -14.57 8.37 0.19
CA PHE A 12 -13.41 8.12 1.04
C PHE A 12 -12.59 6.89 0.61
N HIS A 13 -13.24 5.89 0.01
CA HIS A 13 -12.55 4.73 -0.56
C HIS A 13 -11.79 5.08 -1.85
N LYS A 14 -12.31 6.02 -2.65
CA LYS A 14 -11.66 6.51 -3.88
C LYS A 14 -10.52 7.51 -3.61
N VAL A 15 -10.44 8.10 -2.41
CA VAL A 15 -9.39 9.08 -2.07
C VAL A 15 -7.98 8.48 -2.09
N VAL A 16 -7.84 7.17 -1.96
CA VAL A 16 -6.55 6.48 -1.99
C VAL A 16 -6.39 5.71 -3.29
N ASP A 17 -6.02 6.43 -4.37
CA ASP A 17 -5.87 5.89 -5.73
C ASP A 17 -5.05 4.60 -5.79
N CYS A 18 -3.95 4.50 -5.04
CA CYS A 18 -3.08 3.31 -5.04
C CYS A 18 -3.74 2.08 -4.37
N GLN A 19 -4.62 2.28 -3.39
CA GLN A 19 -5.38 1.20 -2.76
C GLN A 19 -6.56 0.79 -3.64
N TRP A 20 -7.20 1.76 -4.30
CA TRP A 20 -8.27 1.49 -5.25
C TRP A 20 -7.81 0.72 -6.48
N ALA A 21 -6.63 1.08 -7.01
CA ALA A 21 -6.03 0.40 -8.16
C ALA A 21 -5.52 -1.03 -7.84
N CYS A 22 -5.38 -1.39 -6.56
CA CYS A 22 -4.98 -2.74 -6.17
C CYS A 22 -6.20 -3.68 -6.15
N PRO A 23 -6.20 -4.81 -6.88
CA PRO A 23 -7.32 -5.77 -6.87
C PRO A 23 -7.65 -6.33 -5.50
N ALA A 24 -6.64 -6.41 -4.61
CA ALA A 24 -6.81 -6.90 -3.24
C ALA A 24 -7.14 -5.78 -2.23
N HIS A 25 -7.29 -4.53 -2.70
CA HIS A 25 -7.55 -3.34 -1.88
C HIS A 25 -6.66 -3.22 -0.64
N THR A 26 -5.39 -3.61 -0.79
CA THR A 26 -4.43 -3.64 0.33
C THR A 26 -4.24 -2.22 0.88
N PRO A 27 -4.19 -2.03 2.21
CA PRO A 27 -4.06 -0.72 2.83
C PRO A 27 -2.64 -0.15 2.65
N VAL A 28 -2.37 0.38 1.44
CA VAL A 28 -1.05 0.88 1.02
C VAL A 28 -0.46 1.92 1.98
N PRO A 29 -1.19 2.99 2.36
CA PRO A 29 -0.62 4.02 3.22
C PRO A 29 -0.26 3.50 4.62
N GLU A 30 -1.05 2.55 5.13
CA GLU A 30 -0.90 2.02 6.50
C GLU A 30 0.43 1.25 6.64
N TYR A 31 0.66 0.26 5.79
CA TYR A 31 1.88 -0.54 5.91
C TYR A 31 3.12 0.27 5.53
N ILE A 32 3.03 1.25 4.62
CA ILE A 32 4.16 2.15 4.31
C ILE A 32 4.54 2.97 5.55
N ARG A 33 3.56 3.47 6.29
CA ARG A 33 3.81 4.19 7.55
C ARG A 33 4.46 3.30 8.60
N LEU A 34 4.05 2.04 8.69
CA LEU A 34 4.67 1.06 9.60
C LEU A 34 6.12 0.73 9.19
N ILE A 35 6.39 0.58 7.89
CA ILE A 35 7.76 0.41 7.36
C ILE A 35 8.62 1.62 7.71
N ALA A 36 8.11 2.85 7.53
CA ALA A 36 8.83 4.07 7.88
C ALA A 36 9.15 4.18 9.39
N GLN A 37 8.36 3.53 10.25
CA GLN A 37 8.59 3.41 11.69
C GLN A 37 9.50 2.24 12.08
N GLY A 38 10.03 1.48 11.11
CA GLY A 38 10.82 0.26 11.37
C GLY A 38 9.99 -0.94 11.83
N ARG A 39 8.66 -0.83 11.85
CA ARG A 39 7.72 -1.88 12.31
C ARG A 39 7.39 -2.85 11.17
N HIS A 40 8.39 -3.57 10.68
CA HIS A 40 8.26 -4.45 9.51
C HIS A 40 7.30 -5.63 9.74
N ALA A 41 7.32 -6.24 10.93
CA ALA A 41 6.39 -7.33 11.28
C ALA A 41 4.93 -6.88 11.23
N ASP A 42 4.62 -5.72 11.80
CA ASP A 42 3.26 -5.15 11.76
C ASP A 42 2.85 -4.80 10.33
N ALA A 43 3.75 -4.20 9.54
CA ALA A 43 3.52 -3.92 8.13
C ALA A 43 3.22 -5.20 7.33
N TYR A 44 3.91 -6.29 7.64
CA TYR A 44 3.66 -7.60 7.04
C TYR A 44 2.28 -8.14 7.42
N MET A 45 1.90 -8.05 8.70
CA MET A 45 0.60 -8.52 9.18
C MET A 45 -0.58 -7.70 8.63
N VAL A 46 -0.41 -6.39 8.48
CA VAL A 46 -1.39 -5.54 7.81
C VAL A 46 -1.60 -5.98 6.36
N ASN A 47 -0.51 -6.28 5.64
CA ASN A 47 -0.59 -6.82 4.28
C ASN A 47 -1.25 -8.21 4.24
N TRP A 48 -0.97 -9.06 5.24
CA TRP A 48 -1.52 -10.41 5.35
C TRP A 48 -3.04 -10.42 5.42
N LYS A 49 -3.65 -9.44 6.10
CA LYS A 49 -5.12 -9.32 6.22
C LYS A 49 -5.82 -9.23 4.85
N SER A 50 -5.20 -8.56 3.89
CA SER A 50 -5.76 -8.41 2.54
C SER A 50 -5.28 -9.49 1.57
N ASN A 51 -4.12 -10.10 1.83
CA ASN A 51 -3.58 -11.14 0.97
C ASN A 51 -2.67 -12.10 1.74
N VAL A 52 -2.95 -13.40 1.65
CA VAL A 52 -2.22 -14.46 2.37
C VAL A 52 -0.77 -14.66 1.90
N PHE A 53 -0.38 -14.14 0.74
CA PHE A 53 0.99 -14.27 0.20
C PHE A 53 1.68 -12.93 -0.08
N PRO A 54 1.87 -12.06 0.93
CA PRO A 54 2.42 -10.73 0.70
C PRO A 54 3.90 -10.78 0.26
N GLY A 55 4.66 -11.80 0.69
CA GLY A 55 6.06 -12.00 0.28
C GLY A 55 6.24 -12.39 -1.19
N ILE A 56 5.33 -13.22 -1.73
CA ILE A 56 5.33 -13.57 -3.16
C ILE A 56 4.94 -12.35 -3.98
N LEU A 57 3.87 -11.66 -3.58
CA LEU A 57 3.39 -10.49 -4.30
C LEU A 57 4.38 -9.32 -4.29
N GLY A 58 5.20 -9.16 -3.25
CA GLY A 58 6.32 -8.22 -3.28
C GLY A 58 7.33 -8.47 -4.40
N ARG A 59 7.34 -9.68 -4.99
CA ARG A 59 8.29 -10.12 -6.03
C ARG A 59 7.64 -10.26 -7.40
N THR A 60 6.38 -10.71 -7.45
CA THR A 60 5.69 -11.06 -8.71
C THR A 60 4.56 -10.10 -9.11
N CYS A 61 4.19 -9.13 -8.28
CA CYS A 61 3.07 -8.24 -8.60
C CYS A 61 3.34 -7.36 -9.82
N ASP A 62 2.32 -7.22 -10.68
CA ASP A 62 2.31 -6.33 -11.87
C ASP A 62 2.23 -4.83 -11.54
N ARG A 63 2.05 -4.51 -10.25
CA ARG A 63 2.11 -3.15 -9.68
C ARG A 63 1.10 -2.14 -10.28
N PRO A 64 -0.20 -2.48 -10.44
CA PRO A 64 -1.20 -1.52 -10.92
C PRO A 64 -1.35 -0.29 -9.99
N CYS A 65 -0.91 -0.40 -8.74
CA CYS A 65 -0.95 0.67 -7.75
C CYS A 65 0.14 1.75 -7.93
N GLU A 66 1.25 1.46 -8.61
CA GLU A 66 2.34 2.43 -8.81
C GLU A 66 1.96 3.51 -9.84
N PRO A 67 1.41 3.19 -11.02
CA PRO A 67 0.93 4.21 -11.97
C PRO A 67 -0.21 5.08 -11.40
N ALA A 68 -1.06 4.51 -10.54
CA ALA A 68 -2.15 5.23 -9.90
C ALA A 68 -1.68 6.11 -8.72
N CYS A 69 -0.42 6.02 -8.30
CA CYS A 69 0.07 6.73 -7.12
C CYS A 69 0.01 8.25 -7.30
N ARG A 70 -0.66 8.96 -6.39
CA ARG A 70 -0.73 10.43 -6.38
C ARG A 70 0.65 11.10 -6.36
N ARG A 71 1.67 10.46 -5.80
CA ARG A 71 3.03 11.00 -5.74
C ARG A 71 3.64 11.21 -7.13
N GLY A 72 3.30 10.35 -8.10
CA GLY A 72 3.74 10.52 -9.49
C GLY A 72 3.17 11.77 -10.17
N ARG A 73 2.08 12.35 -9.64
CA ARG A 73 1.53 13.63 -10.14
C ARG A 73 2.28 14.86 -9.61
N VAL A 74 3.05 14.71 -8.53
CA VAL A 74 3.72 15.82 -7.83
C VAL A 74 5.23 15.77 -8.03
N ASP A 75 5.83 14.58 -7.88
CA ASP A 75 7.29 14.39 -7.86
C ASP A 75 7.79 13.64 -9.11
N GLU A 76 6.96 13.51 -10.16
CA GLU A 76 7.19 12.74 -11.41
C GLU A 76 7.35 11.21 -11.22
N GLU A 77 7.87 10.76 -10.07
CA GLU A 77 8.07 9.35 -9.75
C GLU A 77 7.03 8.83 -8.73
N PRO A 78 6.39 7.68 -9.00
CA PRO A 78 5.52 7.03 -8.03
C PRO A 78 6.33 6.38 -6.91
N VAL A 79 5.68 6.18 -5.76
CA VAL A 79 6.27 5.38 -4.68
C VAL A 79 6.45 3.94 -5.16
N ALA A 80 7.62 3.34 -4.88
CA ALA A 80 7.90 1.94 -5.19
C ALA A 80 7.18 0.97 -4.21
N ILE A 81 5.85 0.97 -4.28
CA ILE A 81 4.94 0.26 -3.39
C ILE A 81 5.24 -1.25 -3.35
N CYS A 82 5.48 -1.87 -4.51
CA CYS A 82 5.76 -3.31 -4.57
C CYS A 82 7.08 -3.67 -3.88
N ARG A 83 8.10 -2.81 -4.04
CA ARG A 83 9.41 -3.01 -3.38
C ARG A 83 9.28 -2.85 -1.86
N LEU A 84 8.49 -1.89 -1.39
CA LEU A 84 8.20 -1.73 0.04
C LEU A 84 7.48 -2.94 0.63
N LYS A 85 6.53 -3.53 -0.12
CA LYS A 85 5.88 -4.79 0.29
C LYS A 85 6.90 -5.93 0.43
N ARG A 86 7.86 -6.03 -0.48
CA ARG A 86 8.97 -6.99 -0.36
C ARG A 86 9.82 -6.72 0.88
N VAL A 87 10.20 -5.47 1.15
CA VAL A 87 10.99 -5.11 2.34
C VAL A 87 10.28 -5.51 3.63
N ALA A 88 8.95 -5.30 3.71
CA ALA A 88 8.18 -5.75 4.87
C ALA A 88 8.25 -7.28 5.05
N ALA A 89 8.20 -8.05 3.96
CA ALA A 89 8.30 -9.51 4.02
C ALA A 89 9.71 -10.01 4.34
N ASP A 90 10.74 -9.39 3.76
CA ASP A 90 12.14 -9.79 3.94
C ASP A 90 12.61 -9.46 5.38
N ASN A 91 12.10 -8.38 5.99
CA ASN A 91 12.47 -7.93 7.34
C ASN A 91 11.42 -8.26 8.42
N LYS A 92 10.41 -9.09 8.15
CA LYS A 92 9.35 -9.40 9.12
C LYS A 92 9.86 -10.18 10.35
N GLY A 93 11.01 -10.84 10.25
CA GLY A 93 11.53 -11.77 11.25
C GLY A 93 10.64 -13.00 11.46
N ASP A 94 10.70 -13.56 12.67
CA ASP A 94 9.79 -14.62 13.11
C ASP A 94 8.46 -14.00 13.55
N VAL A 95 7.56 -13.88 12.58
CA VAL A 95 6.16 -13.56 12.83
C VAL A 95 5.53 -14.81 13.45
N LYS A 96 5.25 -14.76 14.76
CA LYS A 96 4.51 -15.80 15.49
C LYS A 96 3.02 -15.76 15.18
#